data_AF-A0A562Q227-F1
#
_entry.id   AF-A0A562Q227-F1
#
_cell.length_a   1.000
_cell.length_b   1.000
_cell.length_c   1.000
_cell.angle_alpha   90.00
_cell.angle_beta   90.00
_cell.angle_gamma   90.00
#
_symmetry.space_group_name_H-M   'P 1'
#
loop_
_entity.id
_entity.type
_entity.pdbx_description
1 polymer ?
#
loop_
_entity_poly.entity_id
_entity_poly.type
_entity_poly.pdbx_seq_one_letter_code
_entity_poly.pdbx_strand_id
1 'polypeptide(L)'
;MKLLGNILIWLGLYAVYAGSLGSQQYSFGSFLLHVAFGAPFFLIGSWLVSMSNGGVQVDLDRLAQAIADAQASEHVVFLYLRPFDSTNVYRIRDTSLTLFSAELWERDGFDDIERLLSRALERTGIFLALGKPGEHRGAGRAELADEHWQAKVAGLLVRSSVLILLPARTPGTLWEIARIVDDGHLDKTLFIMPPSDGSLYTMRGDEADHWARTQEACSKLGLDLPVYRPAGAIFKYLAGARQWAITDLPGPDPIAWADRLQFMLDIPDIPDSAASA
;
A
#
# COMPACT_ATOMS: atom_id res chain seq x y z
N MET A 1 -9.20 -12.64 17.79
CA MET A 1 -8.42 -13.86 17.47
C MET A 1 -6.94 -13.59 17.24
N LYS A 2 -6.56 -12.48 16.57
CA LYS A 2 -5.15 -12.08 16.37
C LYS A 2 -4.27 -12.13 17.64
N LEU A 3 -4.72 -11.53 18.75
CA LEU A 3 -3.97 -11.55 20.02
C LEU A 3 -3.65 -12.98 20.51
N LEU A 4 -4.64 -13.87 20.47
CA LEU A 4 -4.46 -15.27 20.85
C LEU A 4 -3.48 -15.98 19.92
N GLY A 5 -3.58 -15.72 18.60
CA GLY A 5 -2.64 -16.24 17.62
C GLY A 5 -1.21 -15.80 17.90
N ASN A 6 -0.99 -14.51 18.19
CA ASN A 6 0.32 -13.96 18.56
C ASN A 6 0.88 -14.62 19.83
N ILE A 7 0.05 -14.82 20.87
CA ILE A 7 0.48 -15.50 22.10
C ILE A 7 0.95 -16.93 21.80
N LEU A 8 0.21 -17.68 20.96
CA LEU A 8 0.58 -19.05 20.60
C LEU A 8 1.87 -19.12 19.77
N ILE A 9 2.10 -18.15 18.86
CA ILE A 9 3.37 -18.02 18.13
C ILE A 9 4.52 -17.83 19.11
N TRP A 10 4.40 -16.89 20.05
CA TRP A 10 5.44 -16.63 21.05
C TRP A 10 5.72 -17.82 21.96
N LEU A 11 4.68 -18.53 22.40
CA LEU A 11 4.84 -19.76 23.19
C LEU A 11 5.58 -20.85 22.41
N GLY A 12 5.23 -21.04 21.12
CA GLY A 12 5.91 -21.98 20.25
C GLY A 12 7.39 -21.66 20.04
N LEU A 13 7.70 -20.39 19.75
CA LEU A 13 9.08 -19.91 19.60
C LEU A 13 9.89 -20.02 20.90
N TYR A 14 9.28 -19.66 22.03
CA TYR A 14 9.92 -19.78 23.33
C TYR A 14 10.28 -21.24 23.66
N ALA A 15 9.38 -22.19 23.38
CA ALA A 15 9.65 -23.61 23.58
C ALA A 15 10.87 -24.07 22.75
N VAL A 16 10.94 -23.69 21.47
CA VAL A 16 12.09 -24.01 20.59
C VAL A 16 13.38 -23.35 21.07
N TYR A 17 13.31 -22.09 21.54
CA TYR A 17 14.46 -21.37 22.07
C TYR A 17 15.00 -22.03 23.35
N ALA A 18 14.12 -22.38 24.29
CA ALA A 18 14.49 -23.04 25.55
C ALA A 18 15.19 -24.39 25.32
N GLY A 19 14.77 -25.13 24.29
CA GLY A 19 15.38 -26.41 23.92
C GLY A 19 16.70 -26.32 23.13
N SER A 20 17.09 -25.12 22.69
CA SER A 20 18.30 -24.90 21.88
C SER A 20 19.36 -24.11 22.64
N LEU A 21 19.29 -22.78 22.58
CA LEU A 21 20.30 -21.84 23.08
C LEU A 21 20.17 -21.55 24.59
N GLY A 22 18.99 -21.79 25.17
CA GLY A 22 18.70 -21.48 26.57
C GLY A 22 19.11 -22.56 27.58
N SER A 23 19.47 -23.77 27.12
CA SER A 23 19.77 -24.89 28.02
C SER A 23 21.26 -25.00 28.37
N GLN A 24 21.58 -25.10 29.65
CA GLN A 24 22.96 -25.32 30.15
C GLN A 24 23.53 -26.70 29.76
N GLN A 25 22.67 -27.64 29.33
CA GLN A 25 23.04 -28.99 28.88
C GLN A 25 22.31 -29.32 27.58
N TYR A 26 22.86 -28.85 26.46
CA TYR A 26 22.29 -29.13 25.16
C TYR A 26 22.38 -30.63 24.82
N SER A 27 21.24 -31.23 24.49
CA SER A 27 21.18 -32.54 23.85
C SER A 27 20.23 -32.48 22.66
N PHE A 28 20.61 -33.13 21.57
CA PHE A 28 19.81 -33.16 20.35
C PHE A 28 18.41 -33.75 20.58
N GLY A 29 18.30 -34.77 21.45
CA GLY A 29 17.01 -35.37 21.82
C GLY A 29 16.09 -34.39 22.56
N SER A 30 16.62 -33.61 23.51
CA SER A 30 15.86 -32.56 24.19
C SER A 30 15.40 -31.49 23.20
N PHE A 31 16.27 -31.06 22.28
CA PHE A 31 15.90 -30.10 21.24
C PHE A 31 14.73 -30.59 20.37
N LEU A 32 14.78 -31.83 19.88
CA LEU A 32 13.69 -32.41 19.08
C LEU A 32 12.37 -32.46 19.84
N LEU A 33 12.40 -32.76 21.14
CA LEU A 33 11.21 -32.76 21.98
C LEU A 33 10.61 -31.35 22.09
N HIS A 34 11.43 -30.33 22.31
CA HIS A 34 10.97 -28.94 22.36
C HIS A 34 10.41 -28.46 21.01
N VAL A 35 10.98 -28.88 19.89
CA VAL A 35 10.43 -28.61 18.55
C VAL A 35 9.08 -29.30 18.37
N ALA A 36 8.95 -30.57 18.74
CA ALA A 36 7.70 -31.31 18.64
C ALA A 36 6.56 -30.68 19.46
N PHE A 37 6.88 -30.11 20.63
CA PHE A 37 5.91 -29.38 21.45
C PHE A 37 5.65 -27.95 20.96
N GLY A 38 6.68 -27.22 20.52
CA GLY A 38 6.58 -25.82 20.12
C GLY A 38 5.95 -25.61 18.75
N ALA A 39 6.24 -26.48 17.78
CA ALA A 39 5.78 -26.33 16.40
C ALA A 39 4.23 -26.29 16.25
N PRO A 40 3.44 -27.13 16.94
CA PRO A 40 1.98 -27.03 16.89
C PRO A 40 1.44 -25.67 17.36
N PHE A 41 1.96 -25.11 18.46
CA PHE A 41 1.55 -23.79 18.95
C PHE A 41 1.87 -22.71 17.91
N PHE A 42 3.06 -22.77 17.32
CA PHE A 42 3.48 -21.86 16.27
C PHE A 42 2.57 -21.94 15.03
N LEU A 43 2.26 -23.15 14.55
CA LEU A 43 1.42 -23.37 13.37
C LEU A 43 -0.03 -22.92 13.60
N ILE A 44 -0.61 -23.29 14.75
CA ILE A 44 -1.98 -22.89 15.13
C ILE A 44 -2.05 -21.36 15.30
N GLY A 45 -1.05 -20.77 15.96
CA GLY A 45 -0.97 -19.33 16.14
C GLY A 45 -0.91 -18.58 14.81
N SER A 46 -0.03 -19.02 13.90
CA SER A 46 0.10 -18.47 12.54
C SER A 46 -1.21 -18.60 11.75
N TRP A 47 -1.88 -19.76 11.84
CA TRP A 47 -3.18 -19.98 11.21
C TRP A 47 -4.26 -19.03 11.75
N LEU A 48 -4.34 -18.83 13.07
CA LEU A 48 -5.30 -17.90 13.69
C LEU A 48 -5.06 -16.44 13.28
N VAL A 49 -3.80 -16.01 13.19
CA VAL A 49 -3.45 -14.67 12.69
C VAL A 49 -3.87 -14.53 11.23
N SER A 50 -3.55 -15.52 10.38
CA SER A 50 -3.92 -15.50 8.96
C SER A 50 -5.44 -15.44 8.75
N MET A 51 -6.21 -16.24 9.49
CA MET A 51 -7.67 -16.18 9.47
C MET A 51 -8.21 -14.82 9.92
N SER A 52 -7.64 -14.26 10.99
CA SER A 52 -8.06 -12.93 11.48
C SER A 52 -7.82 -11.85 10.44
N ASN A 53 -6.68 -11.87 9.75
CA ASN A 53 -6.36 -10.92 8.68
C ASN A 53 -7.27 -11.13 7.46
N GLY A 54 -7.61 -12.37 7.13
CA GLY A 54 -8.57 -12.68 6.07
C GLY A 54 -9.96 -12.11 6.35
N GLY A 55 -10.44 -12.21 7.59
CA GLY A 55 -11.71 -11.60 8.00
C GLY A 55 -11.72 -10.07 7.85
N VAL A 56 -10.64 -9.40 8.26
CA VAL A 56 -10.49 -7.94 8.10
C VAL A 56 -10.58 -7.52 6.63
N GLN A 57 -9.88 -8.23 5.73
CA GLN A 57 -9.96 -7.91 4.30
C GLN A 57 -11.37 -8.09 3.73
N VAL A 58 -12.08 -9.14 4.13
CA VAL A 58 -13.47 -9.37 3.67
C VAL A 58 -14.40 -8.23 4.11
N ASP A 59 -14.25 -7.74 5.34
CA ASP A 59 -15.04 -6.62 5.83
C ASP A 59 -14.68 -5.30 5.14
N LEU A 60 -13.39 -5.07 4.85
CA LEU A 60 -12.92 -3.93 4.04
C LEU A 60 -13.47 -3.97 2.61
N ASP A 61 -13.47 -5.13 1.96
CA ASP A 61 -14.00 -5.30 0.60
C ASP A 61 -15.52 -5.03 0.58
N ARG A 62 -16.27 -5.52 1.57
CA ARG A 62 -17.71 -5.21 1.70
C ARG A 62 -17.96 -3.72 1.86
N LEU A 63 -17.17 -3.05 2.70
CA LEU A 63 -17.29 -1.61 2.92
C LEU A 63 -16.92 -0.82 1.66
N ALA A 64 -15.84 -1.22 0.98
CA ALA A 64 -15.43 -0.61 -0.29
C ALA A 64 -16.50 -0.75 -1.36
N GLN A 65 -17.11 -1.94 -1.49
CA GLN A 65 -18.22 -2.18 -2.40
C GLN A 65 -19.42 -1.30 -2.05
N ALA A 66 -19.78 -1.20 -0.77
CA ALA A 66 -20.88 -0.34 -0.32
C ALA A 66 -20.63 1.15 -0.66
N ILE A 67 -19.40 1.64 -0.49
CA ILE A 67 -19.01 3.02 -0.84
C ILE A 67 -19.04 3.25 -2.36
N ALA A 68 -18.63 2.24 -3.15
CA ALA A 68 -18.63 2.31 -4.59
C ALA A 68 -20.05 2.35 -5.18
N ASP A 69 -20.98 1.60 -4.59
CA ASP A 69 -22.38 1.55 -5.01
C ASP A 69 -23.22 2.69 -4.43
N ALA A 70 -22.81 3.27 -3.29
CA ALA A 70 -23.48 4.44 -2.72
C ALA A 70 -23.24 5.70 -3.56
N GLN A 71 -24.27 6.56 -3.64
CA GLN A 71 -24.15 7.87 -4.27
C GLN A 71 -23.46 8.92 -3.38
N ALA A 72 -23.40 8.68 -2.06
CA ALA A 72 -22.72 9.52 -1.09
C ALA A 72 -22.07 8.65 -0.01
N SER A 73 -20.94 9.10 0.54
CA SER A 73 -20.23 8.45 1.64
C SER A 73 -20.03 9.46 2.76
N GLU A 74 -20.33 9.07 3.99
CA GLU A 74 -19.99 9.84 5.20
C GLU A 74 -18.52 9.63 5.62
N HIS A 75 -17.85 8.64 5.04
CA HIS A 75 -16.45 8.31 5.35
C HIS A 75 -15.48 9.15 4.53
N VAL A 76 -14.33 9.48 5.12
CA VAL A 76 -13.15 9.95 4.40
C VAL A 76 -12.64 8.80 3.53
N VAL A 77 -12.56 9.02 2.22
CA VAL A 77 -12.16 7.99 1.24
C VAL A 77 -10.85 8.38 0.58
N PHE A 78 -9.87 7.48 0.68
CA PHE A 78 -8.62 7.50 -0.05
C PHE A 78 -8.76 6.53 -1.23
N LEU A 79 -8.89 7.06 -2.46
CA LEU A 79 -9.01 6.22 -3.65
C LEU A 79 -7.63 5.93 -4.23
N TYR A 80 -7.30 4.65 -4.33
CA TYR A 80 -6.06 4.16 -4.91
C TYR A 80 -6.27 3.71 -6.35
N LEU A 81 -5.60 4.42 -7.26
CA LEU A 81 -5.61 4.19 -8.69
C LEU A 81 -4.26 3.59 -9.08
N ARG A 82 -4.29 2.37 -9.60
CA ARG A 82 -3.10 1.64 -10.01
C ARG A 82 -3.41 0.78 -11.22
N PRO A 83 -2.42 0.49 -12.07
CA PRO A 83 -2.62 -0.50 -13.13
C PRO A 83 -2.74 -1.90 -12.51
N PHE A 84 -3.61 -2.76 -13.04
CA PHE A 84 -3.86 -4.10 -12.48
C PHE A 84 -2.60 -5.00 -12.49
N ASP A 85 -1.69 -4.79 -13.43
CA ASP A 85 -0.43 -5.53 -13.58
C ASP A 85 0.63 -5.16 -12.52
N SER A 86 0.44 -4.07 -11.76
CA SER A 86 1.33 -3.68 -10.65
C SER A 86 1.09 -4.48 -9.35
N THR A 87 0.10 -5.37 -9.34
CA THR A 87 -0.24 -6.16 -8.14
C THR A 87 0.94 -7.00 -7.68
N ASN A 88 1.39 -6.75 -6.44
CA ASN A 88 2.48 -7.50 -5.80
C ASN A 88 3.84 -7.41 -6.53
N VAL A 89 4.04 -6.37 -7.34
CA VAL A 89 5.30 -6.12 -8.07
C VAL A 89 6.34 -5.46 -7.17
N TYR A 90 5.93 -4.47 -6.36
CA TYR A 90 6.81 -3.67 -5.51
C TYR A 90 6.87 -4.23 -4.09
N ARG A 91 7.58 -5.35 -3.92
CA ARG A 91 7.69 -6.05 -2.64
C ARG A 91 8.73 -5.40 -1.75
N ILE A 92 8.49 -5.43 -0.45
CA ILE A 92 9.46 -4.99 0.55
C ILE A 92 10.46 -6.12 0.80
N ARG A 93 11.77 -5.80 0.69
CA ARG A 93 12.86 -6.75 0.97
C ARG A 93 12.88 -7.16 2.45
N ASP A 94 13.31 -8.40 2.68
CA ASP A 94 13.47 -8.99 4.02
C ASP A 94 14.76 -8.55 4.72
N THR A 95 15.27 -7.35 4.45
CA THR A 95 16.66 -6.97 4.74
C THR A 95 16.98 -6.71 6.23
N SER A 96 16.03 -6.85 7.16
CA SER A 96 16.27 -6.62 8.60
C SER A 96 15.48 -7.49 9.59
N LEU A 97 14.77 -8.52 9.15
CA LEU A 97 13.89 -9.28 10.05
C LEU A 97 14.63 -10.43 10.73
N THR A 98 14.68 -10.38 12.06
CA THR A 98 15.14 -11.51 12.87
C THR A 98 13.98 -12.48 13.09
N LEU A 99 14.27 -13.77 13.33
CA LEU A 99 13.26 -14.80 13.67
C LEU A 99 12.38 -14.43 14.88
N PHE A 100 12.77 -13.43 15.68
CA PHE A 100 12.04 -12.97 16.85
C PHE A 100 11.33 -11.62 16.64
N SER A 101 11.32 -11.07 15.42
CA SER A 101 10.55 -9.86 15.12
C SER A 101 9.08 -10.22 14.93
N ALA A 102 8.19 -9.48 15.59
CA ALA A 102 6.74 -9.64 15.39
C ALA A 102 6.36 -9.34 13.94
N GLU A 103 7.07 -8.41 13.29
CA GLU A 103 6.85 -8.08 11.88
C GLU A 103 7.01 -9.29 10.97
N LEU A 104 8.01 -10.17 11.19
CA LEU A 104 8.24 -11.37 10.36
C LEU A 104 7.02 -12.29 10.31
N TRP A 105 6.34 -12.45 11.44
CA TRP A 105 5.23 -13.40 11.58
C TRP A 105 3.86 -12.80 11.23
N GLU A 106 3.78 -11.47 11.11
CA GLU A 106 2.62 -10.79 10.55
C GLU A 106 2.65 -10.70 9.00
N ARG A 107 3.78 -11.08 8.38
CA ARG A 107 3.91 -11.17 6.92
C ARG A 107 3.10 -12.34 6.40
N ASP A 108 2.16 -12.05 5.52
CA ASP A 108 1.37 -13.04 4.80
C ASP A 108 1.83 -13.20 3.34
N GLY A 109 2.98 -12.62 2.98
CA GLY A 109 3.52 -12.62 1.63
C GLY A 109 3.00 -11.51 0.71
N PHE A 110 2.16 -10.60 1.24
CA PHE A 110 1.61 -9.42 0.53
C PHE A 110 2.19 -8.09 1.05
N ASP A 111 3.42 -8.08 1.54
CA ASP A 111 4.07 -6.84 2.01
C ASP A 111 4.62 -6.04 0.84
N ASP A 112 3.75 -5.24 0.25
CA ASP A 112 4.04 -4.28 -0.79
C ASP A 112 3.68 -2.85 -0.35
N ILE A 113 3.90 -1.89 -1.26
CA ILE A 113 3.56 -0.48 -1.04
C ILE A 113 2.08 -0.28 -0.72
N GLU A 114 1.19 -1.05 -1.34
CA GLU A 114 -0.25 -0.95 -1.09
C GLU A 114 -0.60 -1.32 0.35
N ARG A 115 0.01 -2.39 0.88
CA ARG A 115 -0.19 -2.78 2.28
C ARG A 115 0.36 -1.73 3.25
N LEU A 116 1.49 -1.10 2.93
CA LEU A 116 2.03 0.01 3.74
C LEU A 116 1.09 1.21 3.74
N LEU A 117 0.56 1.59 2.58
CA LEU A 117 -0.44 2.65 2.45
C LEU A 117 -1.70 2.33 3.25
N SER A 118 -2.22 1.11 3.13
CA SER A 118 -3.39 0.65 3.89
C SER A 118 -3.18 0.80 5.39
N ARG A 119 -2.04 0.31 5.91
CA ARG A 119 -1.70 0.45 7.34
C ARG A 119 -1.51 1.89 7.78
N ALA A 120 -0.90 2.72 6.93
CA ALA A 120 -0.69 4.14 7.21
C ALA A 120 -2.02 4.91 7.30
N LEU A 121 -3.03 4.50 6.52
CA LEU A 121 -4.31 5.19 6.39
C LEU A 121 -5.44 4.59 7.24
N GLU A 122 -5.24 3.40 7.83
CA GLU A 122 -6.24 2.64 8.59
C GLU A 122 -6.95 3.46 9.67
N ARG A 123 -6.25 4.43 10.28
CA ARG A 123 -6.80 5.29 11.35
C ARG A 123 -7.46 6.57 10.85
N THR A 124 -7.29 6.91 9.57
CA THR A 124 -7.70 8.20 9.00
C THR A 124 -8.94 8.06 8.14
N GLY A 125 -9.10 6.96 7.42
CA GLY A 125 -10.25 6.74 6.55
C GLY A 125 -10.18 5.42 5.81
N ILE A 126 -11.10 5.25 4.85
CA ILE A 126 -11.19 4.03 4.06
C ILE A 126 -10.25 4.13 2.86
N PHE A 127 -9.26 3.23 2.82
CA PHE A 127 -8.38 3.06 1.67
C PHE A 127 -9.01 2.07 0.69
N LEU A 128 -9.47 2.61 -0.44
CA LEU A 128 -10.29 1.90 -1.43
C LEU A 128 -9.52 1.77 -2.73
N ALA A 129 -9.54 0.58 -3.34
CA ALA A 129 -9.01 0.34 -4.67
C ALA A 129 -10.03 -0.43 -5.51
N LEU A 130 -9.93 -0.28 -6.83
CA LEU A 130 -10.73 -1.06 -7.77
C LEU A 130 -10.10 -2.44 -7.98
N GLY A 131 -10.92 -3.46 -8.17
CA GLY A 131 -10.48 -4.84 -8.39
C GLY A 131 -11.43 -5.86 -7.79
N LYS A 132 -11.10 -7.14 -7.94
CA LYS A 132 -11.95 -8.21 -7.43
C LYS A 132 -11.76 -8.38 -5.92
N PRO A 133 -12.84 -8.55 -5.13
CA PRO A 133 -12.72 -8.91 -3.72
C PRO A 133 -11.84 -10.14 -3.52
N GLY A 134 -10.94 -10.06 -2.54
CA GLY A 134 -9.97 -11.12 -2.26
C GLY A 134 -8.81 -11.27 -3.25
N GLU A 135 -8.68 -10.41 -4.28
CA GLU A 135 -7.57 -10.44 -5.24
C GLU A 135 -6.23 -10.10 -4.59
N HIS A 136 -6.22 -9.14 -3.66
CA HIS A 136 -5.01 -8.66 -2.97
C HIS A 136 -5.37 -8.14 -1.57
N ARG A 137 -4.40 -8.16 -0.64
CA ARG A 137 -4.57 -7.62 0.72
C ARG A 137 -4.05 -6.19 0.82
N GLY A 138 -4.76 -5.33 1.54
CA GLY A 138 -4.37 -3.93 1.71
C GLY A 138 -5.58 -3.00 1.58
N ALA A 139 -5.76 -2.42 0.39
CA ALA A 139 -6.94 -1.61 0.13
C ALA A 139 -8.21 -2.49 0.11
N GLY A 140 -9.34 -1.95 0.55
CA GLY A 140 -10.64 -2.57 0.33
C GLY A 140 -10.97 -2.55 -1.16
N ARG A 141 -11.40 -3.68 -1.71
CA ARG A 141 -11.68 -3.85 -3.14
C ARG A 141 -13.14 -3.63 -3.48
N ALA A 142 -13.39 -2.78 -4.46
CA ALA A 142 -14.69 -2.63 -5.10
C ALA A 142 -14.63 -3.11 -6.55
N GLU A 143 -15.50 -4.07 -6.88
CA GLU A 143 -15.67 -4.54 -8.25
C GLU A 143 -16.73 -3.66 -8.94
N LEU A 144 -16.35 -3.08 -10.08
CA LEU A 144 -17.26 -2.31 -10.91
C LEU A 144 -17.65 -3.16 -12.12
N ALA A 145 -18.94 -3.32 -12.37
CA ALA A 145 -19.43 -4.02 -13.55
C ALA A 145 -19.09 -3.23 -14.83
N ASP A 146 -18.65 -3.95 -15.87
CA ASP A 146 -18.07 -3.40 -17.11
C ASP A 146 -18.99 -2.43 -17.88
N GLU A 147 -20.31 -2.51 -17.73
CA GLU A 147 -21.23 -1.71 -18.54
C GLU A 147 -21.27 -0.23 -18.14
N HIS A 148 -20.79 0.13 -16.94
CA HIS A 148 -20.83 1.52 -16.43
C HIS A 148 -19.62 1.91 -15.57
N TRP A 149 -18.50 1.18 -15.69
CA TRP A 149 -17.35 1.37 -14.78
C TRP A 149 -16.79 2.80 -14.84
N GLN A 150 -16.65 3.41 -16.02
CA GLN A 150 -16.11 4.77 -16.16
C GLN A 150 -16.92 5.83 -15.41
N ALA A 151 -18.25 5.75 -15.49
CA ALA A 151 -19.13 6.68 -14.77
C ALA A 151 -19.02 6.50 -13.25
N LYS A 152 -18.90 5.24 -12.78
CA LYS A 152 -18.65 4.96 -11.37
C LYS A 152 -17.29 5.47 -10.91
N VAL A 153 -16.22 5.29 -11.70
CA VAL A 153 -14.89 5.83 -11.38
C VAL A 153 -14.91 7.36 -11.31
N ALA A 154 -15.54 8.04 -12.27
CA ALA A 154 -15.69 9.49 -12.22
C ALA A 154 -16.45 9.94 -10.95
N GLY A 155 -17.51 9.22 -10.56
CA GLY A 155 -18.21 9.48 -9.31
C GLY A 155 -17.32 9.29 -8.07
N LEU A 156 -16.46 8.27 -8.06
CA LEU A 156 -15.48 8.05 -6.99
C LEU A 156 -14.43 9.16 -6.95
N LEU A 157 -13.86 9.56 -8.09
CA LEU A 157 -12.89 10.66 -8.17
C LEU A 157 -13.42 11.93 -7.51
N VAL A 158 -14.68 12.27 -7.75
CA VAL A 158 -15.34 13.45 -7.16
C VAL A 158 -15.49 13.30 -5.64
N ARG A 159 -15.98 12.14 -5.17
CA ARG A 159 -16.31 11.92 -3.74
C ARG A 159 -15.09 11.64 -2.86
N SER A 160 -14.00 11.16 -3.44
CA SER A 160 -12.79 10.85 -2.68
C SER A 160 -12.13 12.13 -2.15
N SER A 161 -11.73 12.06 -0.88
CA SER A 161 -11.06 13.16 -0.18
C SER A 161 -9.62 13.32 -0.68
N VAL A 162 -8.96 12.19 -0.98
CA VAL A 162 -7.61 12.13 -1.53
C VAL A 162 -7.55 11.04 -2.58
N LEU A 163 -6.86 11.33 -3.67
CA LEU A 163 -6.52 10.37 -4.71
C LEU A 163 -5.06 9.96 -4.53
N ILE A 164 -4.78 8.66 -4.53
CA ILE A 164 -3.41 8.13 -4.54
C ILE A 164 -3.26 7.39 -5.87
N LEU A 165 -2.32 7.83 -6.71
CA LEU A 165 -2.18 7.31 -8.07
C LEU A 165 -0.78 6.75 -8.27
N LEU A 166 -0.68 5.53 -8.79
CA LEU A 166 0.54 4.94 -9.33
C LEU A 166 0.53 5.13 -10.87
N PRO A 167 1.31 6.07 -11.43
CA PRO A 167 1.27 6.36 -12.85
C PRO A 167 1.72 5.17 -13.68
N ALA A 168 1.01 4.91 -14.77
CA ALA A 168 1.39 3.91 -15.74
C ALA A 168 0.85 4.26 -17.12
N ARG A 169 1.52 3.76 -18.16
CA ARG A 169 1.14 3.95 -19.57
C ARG A 169 -0.04 3.08 -20.04
N THR A 170 -0.70 2.35 -19.14
CA THR A 170 -1.81 1.48 -19.54
C THR A 170 -3.01 2.33 -19.97
N PRO A 171 -3.84 1.87 -20.93
CA PRO A 171 -4.99 2.67 -21.40
C PRO A 171 -5.95 3.07 -20.27
N GLY A 172 -6.18 2.19 -19.30
CA GLY A 172 -7.02 2.46 -18.14
C GLY A 172 -6.44 3.57 -17.27
N THR A 173 -5.17 3.44 -16.86
CA THR A 173 -4.51 4.45 -16.02
C THR A 173 -4.36 5.80 -16.74
N LEU A 174 -4.09 5.81 -18.04
CA LEU A 174 -4.05 7.06 -18.81
C LEU A 174 -5.42 7.73 -18.90
N TRP A 175 -6.50 6.96 -19.01
CA TRP A 175 -7.85 7.50 -18.94
C TRP A 175 -8.16 8.10 -17.56
N GLU A 176 -7.75 7.43 -16.47
CA GLU A 176 -7.90 7.94 -15.10
C GLU A 176 -7.11 9.24 -14.89
N ILE A 177 -5.86 9.30 -15.37
CA ILE A 177 -5.01 10.49 -15.31
C ILE A 177 -5.65 11.64 -16.10
N ALA A 178 -6.11 11.38 -17.33
CA ALA A 178 -6.79 12.39 -18.13
C ALA A 178 -8.01 12.96 -17.38
N ARG A 179 -8.80 12.09 -16.74
CA ARG A 179 -9.96 12.53 -15.96
C ARG A 179 -9.58 13.38 -14.74
N ILE A 180 -8.51 13.03 -14.04
CA ILE A 180 -7.99 13.83 -12.91
C ILE A 180 -7.56 15.23 -13.38
N VAL A 181 -6.89 15.31 -14.53
CA VAL A 181 -6.44 16.60 -15.11
C VAL A 181 -7.64 17.41 -15.57
N ASP A 182 -8.52 16.83 -16.39
CA ASP A 182 -9.66 17.52 -17.00
C ASP A 182 -10.69 18.00 -15.97
N ASP A 183 -10.92 17.25 -14.90
CA ASP A 183 -11.87 17.59 -13.84
C ASP A 183 -11.28 18.45 -12.72
N GLY A 184 -9.99 18.78 -12.80
CA GLY A 184 -9.31 19.62 -11.81
C GLY A 184 -9.17 18.95 -10.44
N HIS A 185 -8.79 17.67 -10.41
CA HIS A 185 -8.58 16.90 -9.17
C HIS A 185 -7.10 16.76 -8.78
N LEU A 186 -6.19 17.46 -9.46
CA LEU A 186 -4.74 17.40 -9.20
C LEU A 186 -4.36 17.89 -7.79
N ASP A 187 -5.12 18.85 -7.25
CA ASP A 187 -4.93 19.45 -5.92
C ASP A 187 -5.03 18.44 -4.76
N LYS A 188 -5.89 17.44 -4.93
CA LYS A 188 -6.10 16.33 -3.98
C LYS A 188 -5.44 15.02 -4.41
N THR A 189 -4.59 15.04 -5.44
CA THR A 189 -3.90 13.85 -5.95
C THR A 189 -2.47 13.77 -5.44
N LEU A 190 -2.17 12.68 -4.75
CA LEU A 190 -0.82 12.22 -4.46
C LEU A 190 -0.42 11.18 -5.48
N PHE A 191 0.76 11.33 -6.05
CA PHE A 191 1.35 10.37 -6.97
C PHE A 191 2.45 9.58 -6.28
N ILE A 192 2.51 8.29 -6.59
CA ILE A 192 3.57 7.40 -6.13
C ILE A 192 4.46 7.07 -7.33
N MET A 193 5.74 7.41 -7.20
CA MET A 193 6.79 6.94 -8.09
C MET A 193 7.33 5.62 -7.51
N PRO A 194 7.22 4.52 -8.24
CA PRO A 194 7.71 3.23 -7.77
C PRO A 194 9.24 3.24 -7.59
N PRO A 195 9.77 2.50 -6.59
CA PRO A 195 11.20 2.33 -6.44
C PRO A 195 11.73 1.28 -7.42
N SER A 196 12.98 1.43 -7.84
CA SER A 196 13.72 0.35 -8.51
C SER A 196 14.22 -0.67 -7.50
N ASP A 197 14.74 -1.79 -8.00
CA ASP A 197 15.49 -2.74 -7.18
C ASP A 197 16.56 -2.03 -6.34
N GLY A 198 16.46 -2.14 -5.02
CA GLY A 198 17.31 -1.41 -4.08
C GLY A 198 17.48 -2.14 -2.75
N SER A 199 17.88 -1.44 -1.70
CA SER A 199 18.08 -2.04 -0.37
C SER A 199 16.78 -2.40 0.34
N LEU A 200 15.69 -1.67 0.06
CA LEU A 200 14.41 -1.77 0.76
C LEU A 200 13.30 -2.44 -0.07
N TYR A 201 13.39 -2.41 -1.39
CA TYR A 201 12.35 -2.91 -2.29
C TYR A 201 12.92 -3.89 -3.32
N THR A 202 12.13 -4.90 -3.68
CA THR A 202 12.32 -5.76 -4.85
C THR A 202 11.25 -5.47 -5.88
N MET A 203 11.66 -5.43 -7.15
CA MET A 203 10.82 -5.20 -8.31
C MET A 203 11.24 -6.15 -9.44
N ARG A 204 10.37 -6.36 -10.44
CA ARG A 204 10.69 -7.14 -11.64
C ARG A 204 10.69 -6.24 -12.88
N GLY A 205 11.86 -5.95 -13.44
CA GLY A 205 11.99 -5.21 -14.71
C GLY A 205 12.84 -3.94 -14.61
N ASP A 206 12.79 -3.12 -15.66
CA ASP A 206 13.46 -1.84 -15.74
C ASP A 206 12.45 -0.71 -15.48
N GLU A 207 12.34 -0.30 -14.20
CA GLU A 207 11.42 0.75 -13.79
C GLU A 207 11.82 2.14 -14.34
N ALA A 208 13.10 2.36 -14.65
CA ALA A 208 13.54 3.64 -15.22
C ALA A 208 13.01 3.81 -16.66
N ASP A 209 13.11 2.76 -17.50
CA ASP A 209 12.50 2.75 -18.84
C ASP A 209 10.96 2.81 -18.76
N HIS A 210 10.35 2.06 -17.83
CA HIS A 210 8.91 2.09 -17.63
C HIS A 210 8.41 3.50 -17.23
N TRP A 211 9.11 4.17 -16.31
CA TRP A 211 8.82 5.53 -15.90
C TRP A 211 8.99 6.51 -17.06
N ALA A 212 10.09 6.45 -17.81
CA ALA A 212 10.34 7.35 -18.94
C ALA A 212 9.21 7.29 -19.99
N ARG A 213 8.71 6.10 -20.31
CA ARG A 213 7.56 5.92 -21.21
C ARG A 213 6.26 6.43 -20.61
N THR A 214 6.10 6.29 -19.30
CA THR A 214 4.94 6.83 -18.58
C THR A 214 4.96 8.36 -18.56
N GLN A 215 6.13 8.99 -18.38
CA GLN A 215 6.30 10.44 -18.50
C GLN A 215 5.92 10.93 -19.90
N GLU A 216 6.38 10.25 -20.96
CA GLU A 216 6.04 10.62 -22.35
C GLU A 216 4.52 10.55 -22.59
N ALA A 217 3.86 9.50 -22.08
CA ALA A 217 2.42 9.33 -22.22
C ALA A 217 1.63 10.40 -21.44
N CYS A 218 2.06 10.74 -20.22
CA CYS A 218 1.40 11.74 -19.39
C CYS A 218 1.61 13.18 -19.90
N SER A 219 2.77 13.48 -20.50
CA SER A 219 3.04 14.79 -21.10
C SER A 219 2.05 15.09 -22.25
N LYS A 220 1.62 14.07 -23.00
CA LYS A 220 0.56 14.19 -24.02
C LYS A 220 -0.82 14.55 -23.44
N LEU A 221 -1.02 14.30 -22.14
CA LEU A 221 -2.22 14.68 -21.38
C LEU A 221 -2.04 16.03 -20.64
N GLY A 222 -0.94 16.75 -20.90
CA GLY A 222 -0.63 18.01 -20.21
C GLY A 222 -0.06 17.84 -18.80
N LEU A 223 0.42 16.65 -18.45
CA LEU A 223 1.00 16.34 -17.14
C LEU A 223 2.46 15.91 -17.26
N ASP A 224 3.37 16.85 -17.03
CA ASP A 224 4.81 16.59 -17.07
C ASP A 224 5.31 16.00 -15.74
N LEU A 225 5.27 14.67 -15.63
CA LEU A 225 5.73 13.95 -14.43
C LEU A 225 7.23 14.19 -14.13
N PRO A 226 7.66 14.16 -12.85
CA PRO A 226 9.04 14.43 -12.46
C PRO A 226 10.02 13.35 -12.92
N VAL A 227 11.30 13.73 -13.04
CA VAL A 227 12.41 12.81 -13.38
C VAL A 227 12.45 11.64 -12.40
N TYR A 228 12.65 10.43 -12.94
CA TYR A 228 12.69 9.20 -12.17
C TYR A 228 13.75 9.23 -11.05
N ARG A 229 13.38 8.72 -9.87
CA ARG A 229 14.25 8.53 -8.72
C ARG A 229 14.29 7.04 -8.38
N PRO A 230 15.47 6.39 -8.39
CA PRO A 230 15.60 4.96 -8.06
C PRO A 230 15.06 4.56 -6.68
N ALA A 231 15.08 5.49 -5.71
CA ALA A 231 14.52 5.25 -4.37
C ALA A 231 12.98 5.27 -4.34
N GLY A 232 12.32 5.63 -5.45
CA GLY A 232 10.92 6.00 -5.49
C GLY A 232 10.65 7.34 -4.83
N ALA A 233 9.44 7.87 -5.01
CA ALA A 233 9.01 9.12 -4.38
C ALA A 233 7.50 9.19 -4.17
N ILE A 234 7.06 10.01 -3.22
CA ILE A 234 5.70 10.55 -3.15
C ILE A 234 5.78 11.97 -3.70
N PHE A 235 4.86 12.34 -4.57
CA PHE A 235 4.83 13.69 -5.13
C PHE A 235 3.42 14.22 -5.33
N LYS A 236 3.27 15.55 -5.25
CA LYS A 236 2.01 16.27 -5.37
C LYS A 236 2.20 17.45 -6.28
N TYR A 237 1.24 17.71 -7.16
CA TYR A 237 1.25 18.89 -8.01
C TYR A 237 0.80 20.10 -7.20
N LEU A 238 1.60 21.17 -7.22
CA LEU A 238 1.25 22.45 -6.61
C LEU A 238 0.82 23.39 -7.73
N ALA A 239 -0.48 23.50 -7.97
CA ALA A 239 -1.02 24.19 -9.12
C ALA A 239 -0.54 25.64 -9.20
N GLY A 240 -0.54 26.35 -8.07
CA GLY A 240 -0.20 27.77 -8.09
C GLY A 240 1.31 28.08 -8.10
N ALA A 241 2.16 27.07 -7.90
CA ALA A 241 3.60 27.18 -8.18
C ALA A 241 4.01 26.45 -9.47
N ARG A 242 3.05 25.78 -10.15
CA ARG A 242 3.26 24.93 -11.33
C ARG A 242 4.45 23.99 -11.21
N GLN A 243 4.63 23.41 -10.03
CA GLN A 243 5.77 22.56 -9.71
C GLN A 243 5.35 21.35 -8.90
N TRP A 244 6.24 20.37 -8.85
CA TRP A 244 6.07 19.19 -8.02
C TRP A 244 6.69 19.40 -6.64
N ALA A 245 5.89 19.22 -5.59
CA ALA A 245 6.43 18.85 -4.29
C ALA A 245 6.81 17.37 -4.37
N ILE A 246 8.06 17.02 -4.03
CA ILE A 246 8.57 15.65 -4.13
C ILE A 246 9.30 15.30 -2.84
N THR A 247 9.04 14.11 -2.35
CA THR A 247 9.74 13.53 -1.20
C THR A 247 10.02 12.06 -1.47
N ASP A 248 11.14 11.55 -0.98
CA ASP A 248 11.51 10.15 -1.23
C ASP A 248 10.55 9.20 -0.50
N LEU A 249 10.42 7.97 -1.00
CA LEU A 249 9.61 6.97 -0.32
C LEU A 249 10.17 6.71 1.09
N PRO A 250 9.30 6.69 2.12
CA PRO A 250 9.74 6.27 3.44
C PRO A 250 10.14 4.79 3.42
N GLY A 251 10.85 4.37 4.46
CA GLY A 251 11.14 2.96 4.70
C GLY A 251 9.86 2.14 4.93
N PRO A 252 9.97 0.83 5.17
CA PRO A 252 8.84 -0.06 5.39
C PRO A 252 8.21 0.10 6.79
N ASP A 253 7.95 1.35 7.20
CA ASP A 253 7.33 1.73 8.46
C ASP A 253 6.02 2.49 8.18
N PRO A 254 4.86 1.91 8.50
CA PRO A 254 3.57 2.55 8.31
C PRO A 254 3.45 3.93 8.99
N ILE A 255 4.14 4.17 10.11
CA ILE A 255 4.10 5.46 10.80
C ILE A 255 4.82 6.51 9.96
N ALA A 256 6.02 6.20 9.47
CA ALA A 256 6.75 7.07 8.55
C ALA A 256 5.98 7.35 7.25
N TRP A 257 5.21 6.37 6.76
CA TRP A 257 4.29 6.57 5.63
C TRP A 257 3.15 7.53 5.98
N ALA A 258 2.49 7.35 7.13
CA ALA A 258 1.41 8.23 7.57
C ALA A 258 1.88 9.68 7.72
N ASP A 259 3.02 9.89 8.40
CA ASP A 259 3.63 11.22 8.58
C ASP A 259 3.95 11.86 7.23
N ARG A 260 4.47 11.07 6.28
CA ARG A 260 4.84 11.58 4.96
C ARG A 260 3.63 11.93 4.10
N LEU A 261 2.59 11.11 4.11
CA LEU A 261 1.34 11.39 3.42
C LEU A 261 0.69 12.65 3.99
N GLN A 262 0.61 12.76 5.32
CA GLN A 262 0.05 13.93 5.99
C GLN A 262 0.83 15.19 5.63
N PHE A 263 2.17 15.15 5.71
CA PHE A 263 3.02 16.26 5.30
C PHE A 263 2.74 16.70 3.86
N MET A 264 2.62 15.77 2.91
CA MET A 264 2.34 16.07 1.50
C MET A 264 0.95 16.67 1.29
N LEU A 265 -0.05 16.21 2.04
CA LEU A 265 -1.42 16.74 1.99
C LEU A 265 -1.49 18.15 2.53
N ASP A 266 -0.75 18.45 3.60
CA ASP A 266 -0.72 19.75 4.28
C ASP A 266 0.04 20.85 3.52
N ILE A 267 0.77 20.50 2.45
CA ILE A 267 1.42 21.52 1.60
C ILE A 267 0.32 22.37 0.94
N PRO A 268 0.22 23.67 1.29
CA PRO A 268 -0.82 24.53 0.78
C PRO A 268 -0.58 24.77 -0.71
N ASP A 269 -1.67 24.81 -1.48
CA ASP A 269 -1.62 25.33 -2.84
C ASP A 269 -1.51 26.85 -2.74
N ILE A 270 -0.40 27.43 -3.18
CA ILE A 270 -0.18 28.88 -3.11
C ILE A 270 -0.86 29.49 -4.32
N PRO A 271 -1.98 30.23 -4.22
CA PRO A 271 -2.71 30.68 -5.39
C PRO A 271 -1.85 31.54 -6.34
N ASP A 272 -2.05 31.40 -7.66
CA ASP A 272 -1.33 32.11 -8.74
C ASP A 272 -1.25 33.65 -8.51
N SER A 273 -2.21 34.23 -7.79
CA SER A 273 -2.23 35.68 -7.47
C SER A 273 -1.15 36.13 -6.49
N ALA A 274 -0.51 35.22 -5.75
CA ALA A 274 0.55 35.55 -4.78
C ALA A 274 1.96 35.49 -5.40
N ALA A 275 2.13 34.87 -6.57
CA ALA A 275 3.43 34.72 -7.25
C ALA A 275 3.79 35.88 -8.19
N SER A 276 2.91 36.90 -8.30
CA SER A 276 3.06 38.05 -9.19
C SER A 276 3.26 39.39 -8.47
N ALA A 277 3.59 39.37 -7.17
CA ALA A 277 3.99 40.53 -6.37
C ALA A 277 5.48 40.46 -6.02
#